data_AF-A0A8T4PXI7-F1
#
_entry.id   AF-A0A8T4PXI7-F1
#
_cell.length_a   1.000
_cell.length_b   1.000
_cell.length_c   1.000
_cell.angle_alpha   90.00
_cell.angle_beta   90.00
_cell.angle_gamma   90.00
#
_symmetry.space_group_name_H-M   'P 1'
#
loop_
_entity.id
_entity.type
_entity.pdbx_description
1 polymer ?
#
loop_
_entity_poly.entity_id
_entity_poly.type
_entity_poly.pdbx_seq_one_letter_code
_entity_poly.pdbx_strand_id
1 'polypeptide(L)'
;MRKAQSISINTIIVAAIALIVLVVLVMVFTGRITLFGKNLDIIQQGQKCALDNGERDWAPECGTGQVQVYGKFSDEAGHEGQACCKKKLE
;
A
#
# COMPACT_ATOMS: atom_id res chain seq x y z
N MET A 1 35.01 9.64 -47.56
CA MET A 1 35.41 10.42 -46.36
C MET A 1 34.80 9.76 -45.14
N ARG A 2 35.62 9.14 -44.29
CA ARG A 2 35.14 8.56 -43.02
C ARG A 2 34.84 9.70 -42.07
N LYS A 3 33.56 10.06 -41.91
CA LYS A 3 33.09 10.85 -40.76
C LYS A 3 33.19 9.95 -39.53
N ALA A 4 34.42 9.78 -39.04
CA ALA A 4 34.65 9.29 -37.69
C ALA A 4 34.04 10.36 -36.77
N GLN A 5 32.87 10.01 -36.28
CA GLN A 5 32.00 10.81 -35.45
C GLN A 5 32.78 11.16 -34.17
N SER A 6 33.44 12.31 -34.14
CA SER A 6 33.94 12.89 -32.90
C SER A 6 32.72 13.36 -32.13
N ILE A 7 32.05 12.42 -31.45
CA ILE A 7 31.12 12.78 -30.39
C ILE A 7 31.94 13.64 -29.43
N SER A 8 31.58 14.91 -29.34
CA SER A 8 32.30 15.87 -28.53
C SER A 8 32.34 15.37 -27.09
N ILE A 9 33.48 15.50 -26.43
CA ILE A 9 33.67 15.14 -25.02
C ILE A 9 32.57 15.78 -24.15
N ASN A 10 32.13 16.99 -24.49
CA ASN A 10 31.02 17.67 -23.81
C ASN A 10 29.72 16.86 -23.89
N THR A 11 29.42 16.22 -25.02
CA THR A 11 28.22 15.41 -25.19
C THR A 11 28.26 14.17 -24.32
N ILE A 12 29.43 13.55 -24.18
CA ILE A 12 29.63 12.38 -23.30
C ILE A 12 29.42 12.79 -21.83
N ILE A 13 29.97 13.94 -21.43
CA ILE A 13 29.82 14.47 -20.07
C ILE A 13 28.35 14.75 -19.75
N VAL A 14 27.63 15.42 -20.65
CA VAL A 14 26.21 15.72 -20.46
C VAL A 14 25.37 14.44 -20.38
N ALA A 15 25.65 13.46 -21.23
CA ALA A 15 24.96 12.17 -21.20
C ALA A 15 25.18 11.43 -19.87
N ALA A 16 26.40 11.44 -19.33
CA ALA A 16 26.72 10.83 -18.05
C ALA A 16 25.99 11.50 -16.88
N ILE A 17 25.97 12.83 -16.84
CA ILE A 17 25.26 13.60 -15.81
C ILE A 17 23.76 13.31 -15.87
N ALA A 18 23.17 13.32 -17.06
CA ALA A 18 21.74 13.03 -17.25
C ALA A 18 21.38 11.64 -16.75
N LEU A 19 22.23 10.63 -17.01
CA LEU A 19 22.02 9.26 -16.55
C LEU A 19 22.06 9.17 -15.02
N ILE A 20 23.02 9.83 -14.37
CA ILE A 20 23.11 9.87 -12.90
C ILE A 20 21.87 10.52 -12.29
N VAL A 21 21.45 11.67 -12.81
CA VAL A 21 20.25 12.36 -12.31
C VAL A 21 19.01 11.48 -12.47
N LEU A 22 18.86 10.79 -13.59
CA LEU A 22 17.75 9.85 -13.81
C LEU A 22 17.75 8.72 -12.77
N VAL A 23 18.89 8.10 -12.50
CA VAL A 23 19.01 7.03 -11.49
C VAL A 23 18.63 7.54 -10.11
N VAL A 24 19.11 8.73 -9.73
CA VAL A 24 18.78 9.35 -8.43
C VAL A 24 17.28 9.63 -8.32
N LEU A 25 16.65 10.16 -9.36
CA LEU A 25 15.21 10.39 -9.38
C LEU A 25 14.43 9.07 -9.22
N VAL A 26 14.79 8.02 -9.96
CA VAL A 26 14.14 6.71 -9.84
C VAL A 26 14.27 6.16 -8.43
N MET A 27 15.44 6.25 -7.79
CA MET A 27 15.62 5.81 -6.39
C MET A 27 14.72 6.57 -5.41
N VAL A 28 14.66 7.90 -5.51
CA VAL A 28 13.83 8.73 -4.63
C VAL A 28 12.35 8.46 -4.84
N PHE A 29 11.91 8.40 -6.11
CA PHE A 29 10.52 8.11 -6.45
C PHE A 29 10.11 6.70 -5.99
N THR A 30 10.96 5.70 -6.19
CA THR A 30 10.69 4.32 -5.76
C THR A 30 10.62 4.20 -4.24
N GLY A 31 11.51 4.87 -3.52
CA GLY A 31 11.50 4.92 -2.05
C GLY A 31 10.22 5.56 -1.49
N ARG A 32 9.77 6.66 -2.10
CA ARG A 32 8.51 7.33 -1.70
C ARG A 32 7.28 6.47 -2.03
N ILE A 33 7.19 5.88 -3.22
CA ILE A 33 6.05 5.05 -3.65
C ILE A 33 5.92 3.80 -2.76
N THR A 34 7.03 3.16 -2.41
CA THR A 34 7.04 2.01 -1.49
C THR A 34 6.47 2.36 -0.12
N LEU A 35 6.74 3.57 0.37
CA LEU A 35 6.19 4.05 1.64
C LEU A 35 4.66 4.22 1.57
N PHE A 36 4.13 4.72 0.45
CA PHE A 36 2.69 4.83 0.25
C PHE A 36 2.01 3.46 0.09
N GLY A 37 2.64 2.52 -0.63
CA GLY A 37 2.12 1.15 -0.79
C GLY A 37 1.97 0.41 0.54
N LYS A 38 2.94 0.55 1.46
CA LYS A 38 2.86 -0.08 2.79
C LYS A 38 1.67 0.35 3.64
N ASN A 39 1.23 1.61 3.50
CA ASN A 39 0.06 2.10 4.24
C ASN A 39 -1.26 1.62 3.63
N LEU A 40 -1.27 1.28 2.34
CA LEU A 40 -2.41 0.69 1.65
C LEU A 40 -2.48 -0.84 1.82
N ASP A 41 -1.35 -1.49 2.06
CA ASP A 41 -1.28 -2.92 2.38
C ASP A 41 -2.05 -3.24 3.68
N ILE A 42 -2.15 -2.29 4.61
CA ILE A 42 -2.97 -2.41 5.84
C ILE A 42 -4.48 -2.46 5.50
N ILE A 43 -4.89 -1.94 4.35
CA ILE A 43 -6.28 -2.00 3.87
C ILE A 43 -6.50 -3.24 2.97
N GLN A 44 -5.45 -3.80 2.38
CA GLN A 44 -5.54 -4.97 1.49
C GLN A 44 -5.24 -6.32 2.15
N GLN A 45 -4.38 -6.35 3.16
CA GLN A 45 -4.23 -7.49 4.05
C GLN A 45 -5.47 -7.52 4.92
N GLY A 46 -6.30 -8.53 4.69
CA GLY A 46 -7.63 -8.63 5.28
C GLY A 46 -7.57 -8.29 6.76
N GLN A 47 -8.30 -7.26 7.17
CA GLN A 47 -8.39 -6.93 8.58
C GLN A 47 -8.98 -8.15 9.28
N LYS A 48 -8.38 -8.61 10.37
CA LYS A 48 -9.02 -9.59 11.22
C LYS A 48 -10.17 -8.89 11.94
N CYS A 49 -11.31 -9.53 12.09
CA CYS A 49 -12.30 -9.12 13.09
C CYS A 49 -11.82 -9.51 14.50
N ALA A 50 -10.55 -9.23 14.79
CA ALA A 50 -9.93 -9.57 16.05
C ALA A 50 -10.13 -8.42 17.05
N LEU A 51 -10.34 -8.81 18.30
CA LEU A 51 -10.46 -7.95 19.47
C LEU A 51 -9.15 -7.19 19.71
N ASP A 52 -8.95 -6.06 19.05
CA ASP A 52 -7.90 -5.11 19.44
C ASP A 52 -8.49 -4.12 20.45
N ASN A 53 -8.33 -4.42 21.74
CA ASN A 53 -8.68 -3.58 22.90
C ASN A 53 -10.15 -3.11 23.02
N GLY A 54 -11.11 -3.82 22.43
CA GLY A 54 -12.54 -3.56 22.63
C GLY A 54 -13.42 -4.31 21.64
N GLU A 55 -14.22 -5.23 22.19
CA GLU A 55 -15.44 -5.88 21.66
C GLU A 55 -15.72 -5.73 20.15
N ARG A 56 -14.88 -6.38 19.33
CA ARG A 56 -15.16 -6.73 17.94
C ARG A 56 -15.37 -8.23 17.88
N ASP A 57 -16.54 -8.66 17.43
CA ASP A 57 -16.89 -10.07 17.34
C ASP A 57 -17.63 -10.36 16.04
N TRP A 58 -17.52 -11.60 15.59
CA TRP A 58 -18.26 -12.12 14.45
C TRP A 58 -19.66 -12.50 14.90
N ALA A 59 -20.68 -11.90 14.30
CA ALA A 59 -22.08 -12.20 14.60
C ALA A 59 -22.90 -12.28 13.31
N PRO A 60 -23.96 -13.10 13.25
CA PRO A 60 -24.87 -13.14 12.10
C PRO A 60 -25.55 -11.78 11.85
N GLU A 61 -25.84 -11.04 12.92
CA GLU A 61 -26.40 -9.68 12.88
C GLU A 61 -25.82 -8.86 14.04
N CYS A 62 -25.56 -7.56 13.81
CA CYS A 62 -25.09 -6.69 14.89
C CYS A 62 -26.25 -6.26 15.79
N GLY A 63 -26.09 -6.43 17.10
CA GLY A 63 -27.11 -6.09 18.09
C GLY A 63 -27.31 -4.59 18.30
N THR A 64 -28.29 -4.22 19.14
CA THR A 64 -28.54 -2.83 19.54
C THR A 64 -27.34 -2.25 20.28
N GLY A 65 -26.73 -1.19 19.72
CA GLY A 65 -25.52 -0.57 20.28
C GLY A 65 -24.22 -1.08 19.64
N GLN A 66 -24.31 -1.91 18.60
CA GLN A 66 -23.19 -2.28 17.76
C GLN A 66 -23.37 -1.73 16.33
N VAL A 67 -22.27 -1.56 15.60
CA VAL A 67 -22.27 -1.15 14.19
C VAL A 67 -21.46 -2.15 13.37
N GLN A 68 -21.98 -2.48 12.18
CA GLN A 68 -21.28 -3.32 11.22
C GLN A 68 -20.07 -2.56 10.65
N VAL A 69 -18.91 -3.18 10.69
CA VAL A 69 -17.71 -2.65 10.05
C VAL A 69 -17.64 -3.23 8.64
N TYR A 70 -17.60 -2.35 7.64
CA TYR A 70 -17.39 -2.74 6.24
C TYR A 70 -15.89 -2.76 5.95
N GLY A 71 -15.40 -3.85 5.40
CA GLY A 71 -13.99 -4.02 5.09
C GLY A 71 -13.74 -5.35 4.39
N LYS A 72 -12.54 -5.50 3.84
CA LYS A 72 -12.06 -6.79 3.38
C LYS A 72 -11.55 -7.53 4.62
N PHE A 73 -12.36 -8.40 5.20
CA PHE A 73 -11.91 -9.23 6.30
C PHE A 73 -11.22 -10.46 5.72
N SER A 74 -10.16 -10.92 6.39
CA SER A 74 -9.65 -12.24 6.05
C SER A 74 -10.68 -13.22 6.57
N ASP A 75 -11.37 -13.94 5.67
CA ASP A 75 -12.30 -15.00 6.04
C ASP A 75 -11.52 -16.05 6.82
N GLU A 76 -11.58 -15.98 8.14
CA GLU A 76 -11.13 -17.05 9.01
C GLU A 76 -12.12 -18.20 8.79
N ALA A 77 -11.61 -19.40 8.49
CA ALA A 77 -12.45 -20.56 8.20
C ALA A 77 -13.46 -20.79 9.34
N GLY A 78 -14.75 -20.57 9.08
CA GLY A 78 -15.82 -20.69 10.07
C GLY A 78 -16.78 -19.49 10.19
N HIS A 79 -16.54 -18.38 9.48
CA HIS A 79 -17.37 -17.15 9.60
C HIS A 79 -18.17 -16.78 8.32
N GLU A 80 -18.46 -17.77 7.47
CA GLU A 80 -19.27 -17.54 6.26
C GLU A 80 -20.65 -17.00 6.62
N GLY A 81 -21.00 -15.82 6.07
CA GLY A 81 -22.29 -15.17 6.32
C GLY A 81 -22.38 -14.40 7.65
N GLN A 82 -21.27 -14.23 8.38
CA GLN A 82 -21.23 -13.39 9.58
C GLN A 82 -20.69 -11.99 9.26
N ALA A 83 -21.17 -11.00 9.99
CA ALA A 83 -20.73 -9.62 9.94
C ALA A 83 -19.76 -9.33 11.09
N CYS A 84 -18.75 -8.48 10.83
CA CYS A 84 -17.89 -7.96 11.90
C CYS A 84 -18.58 -6.79 12.60
N CYS A 85 -18.90 -6.96 13.88
CA CYS A 85 -19.62 -5.97 14.67
C CYS A 85 -18.68 -5.30 15.68
N LYS A 86 -18.79 -3.98 15.86
CA LYS A 86 -18.10 -3.23 16.93
C LYS A 86 -19.09 -2.49 17.81
N LYS A 87 -18.80 -2.36 19.11
CA LYS A 87 -19.60 -1.49 20.00
C LYS A 87 -19.56 -0.03 19.53
N LYS A 88 -20.71 0.63 19.54
CA LYS A 88 -20.82 2.08 19.31
C LYS A 88 -20.22 2.78 20.52
N LEU A 89 -19.12 3.50 20.34
CA LEU A 89 -18.67 4.46 21.34
C LEU A 89 -19.72 5.57 21.39
N GLU A 90 -20.39 5.70 22.53
CA GLU A 90 -21.22 6.86 22.87
C GLU A 90 -20.36 8.00 23.41
#